data_AF-A0A7W4H2M1-F1
#
_entry.id   AF-A0A7W4H2M1-F1
#
_cell.length_a   1.000
_cell.length_b   1.000
_cell.length_c   1.000
_cell.angle_alpha   90.00
_cell.angle_beta   90.00
_cell.angle_gamma   90.00
#
_symmetry.space_group_name_H-M   'P 1'
#
loop_
_entity.id
_entity.type
_entity.pdbx_description
1 polymer ?
#
loop_
_entity_poly.entity_id
_entity_poly.type
_entity_poly.pdbx_seq_one_letter_code
_entity_poly.pdbx_strand_id
1 'polypeptide(L)'
;MLTPVATDSSPAPSRVHDLRRAALKHSGRQAKLAELVAEAMQQEIAALGWPVGSLLGSEAQLMERYRISRATLREAIRQLERNGVASMRRGAGGGLIVRQPANDSAALALATYLELTDVSFAELFEARELIECLIVSQAAEQISDADIGRARQLIDLLRDTPPCSFNEELQLHGQVREFICQVAANPAISLIYVALCYVTINGRTPQRAHVRARLEQVFSTGRQLKLELLECIVAGDAQRAQDNVRDSLRQLRELIVELGGGLQKGPTSDMSSLQLAPDFAIRKVYEKTAHRLAVVIARSIANSGLRAGARLGAEPDLQALHQVSRAVLREAVRTLELHAIVRSRRGQGGGLIVETPDPSYTIKLALNYLRHNQLPRHYFYSVWKTLQLAAAGLTAQRLDNQGRTRLQKLQAAIPATHLASSRELDLCIAELSGNRALALFSHVFGAMAEHDPLPAALADKLRDSQTQRIQALLAGDPGLARRSMLRYFQLLEGAFDATAPGGSAG
;
A
#
# COMPACT_ATOMS: atom_id res chain seq x y z
N MET A 1 15.36 -8.48 31.96
CA MET A 1 16.57 -8.60 31.13
C MET A 1 16.12 -8.80 29.69
N LEU A 2 16.66 -8.07 28.71
CA LEU A 2 16.36 -8.35 27.30
C LEU A 2 17.17 -9.57 26.87
N THR A 3 16.52 -10.55 26.25
CA THR A 3 17.21 -11.71 25.68
C THR A 3 17.93 -11.27 24.40
N PRO A 4 19.26 -11.43 24.30
CA PRO A 4 19.95 -11.30 23.02
C PRO A 4 19.36 -12.32 22.06
N VAL A 5 19.20 -11.96 20.78
CA VAL A 5 18.96 -12.98 19.75
C VAL A 5 20.15 -13.94 19.79
N ALA A 6 19.90 -15.25 19.88
CA ALA A 6 20.95 -16.25 19.82
C ALA A 6 21.65 -16.13 18.45
N THR A 7 22.79 -15.46 18.43
CA THR A 7 23.68 -15.43 17.28
C THR A 7 24.43 -16.75 17.27
N ASP A 8 23.76 -17.81 16.84
CA ASP A 8 24.51 -18.94 16.32
C ASP A 8 25.37 -18.39 15.17
N SER A 9 26.62 -18.83 15.10
CA SER A 9 27.66 -18.31 14.21
C SER A 9 27.37 -18.65 12.74
N SER A 10 26.26 -18.14 12.23
CA SER A 10 25.91 -18.11 10.83
C SER A 10 26.79 -17.03 10.19
N PRO A 11 27.50 -17.33 9.10
CA PRO A 11 28.56 -16.46 8.59
C PRO A 11 27.95 -15.10 8.26
N ALA A 12 28.52 -14.03 8.84
CA ALA A 12 28.26 -12.67 8.38
C ALA A 12 28.40 -12.68 6.85
N PRO A 13 27.39 -12.25 6.08
CA PRO A 13 27.41 -12.50 4.67
C PRO A 13 28.64 -11.80 4.08
N SER A 14 29.36 -12.51 3.22
CA SER A 14 30.38 -12.04 2.29
C SER A 14 29.97 -10.81 1.44
N ARG A 15 28.77 -10.25 1.67
CA ARG A 15 28.06 -9.23 0.91
C ARG A 15 28.52 -7.79 1.12
N VAL A 16 29.21 -7.36 2.19
CA VAL A 16 29.52 -5.91 2.34
C VAL A 16 30.45 -5.38 1.24
N HIS A 17 31.40 -6.20 0.78
CA HIS A 17 32.23 -5.86 -0.39
C HIS A 17 31.38 -5.78 -1.67
N ASP A 18 30.37 -6.65 -1.82
CA ASP A 18 29.42 -6.64 -2.92
C ASP A 18 28.43 -5.47 -2.84
N LEU A 19 27.98 -5.09 -1.64
CA LEU A 19 27.12 -3.94 -1.38
C LEU A 19 27.89 -2.64 -1.63
N ARG A 20 29.18 -2.56 -1.27
CA ARG A 20 30.06 -1.45 -1.68
C ARG A 20 30.28 -1.43 -3.19
N ARG A 21 30.51 -2.59 -3.84
CA ARG A 21 30.68 -2.69 -5.31
C ARG A 21 29.39 -2.34 -6.07
N ALA A 22 28.22 -2.72 -5.55
CA ALA A 22 26.91 -2.35 -6.05
C ALA A 22 26.59 -0.87 -5.78
N ALA A 23 26.99 -0.32 -4.62
CA ALA A 23 26.89 1.11 -4.32
C ALA A 23 27.76 1.95 -5.27
N LEU A 24 29.00 1.52 -5.53
CA LEU A 24 29.94 2.18 -6.46
C LEU A 24 29.43 2.20 -7.91
N LYS A 25 28.57 1.24 -8.31
CA LYS A 25 27.90 1.25 -9.64
C LYS A 25 26.76 2.26 -9.77
N HIS A 26 26.26 2.91 -8.71
CA HIS A 26 25.35 4.08 -8.89
C HIS A 26 25.95 5.26 -8.11
N SER A 27 26.68 6.10 -8.82
CA SER A 27 27.32 7.29 -8.27
C SER A 27 26.29 8.38 -7.95
N GLY A 28 26.36 8.97 -6.74
CA GLY A 28 25.70 10.26 -6.47
C GLY A 28 25.26 10.56 -5.03
N ARG A 29 25.13 9.60 -4.11
CA ARG A 29 24.66 9.89 -2.74
C ARG A 29 25.28 8.96 -1.69
N GLN A 30 25.81 9.52 -0.61
CA GLN A 30 26.21 8.79 0.62
C GLN A 30 25.06 7.93 1.19
N ALA A 31 23.80 8.21 0.79
CA ALA A 31 22.60 7.45 1.11
C ALA A 31 22.62 6.00 0.59
N LYS A 32 23.35 5.68 -0.47
CA LYS A 32 23.28 4.35 -1.09
C LYS A 32 23.85 3.23 -0.20
N LEU A 33 24.93 3.50 0.53
CA LEU A 33 25.50 2.48 1.43
C LEU A 33 24.65 2.31 2.69
N ALA A 34 24.15 3.39 3.27
CA ALA A 34 23.29 3.33 4.46
C ALA A 34 21.98 2.60 4.17
N GLU A 35 21.41 2.81 2.99
CA GLU A 35 20.20 2.13 2.52
C GLU A 35 20.41 0.61 2.35
N LEU A 36 21.49 0.22 1.68
CA LEU A 36 21.85 -1.19 1.54
C LEU A 36 22.10 -1.86 2.90
N VAL A 37 22.68 -1.14 3.86
CA VAL A 37 22.86 -1.63 5.24
C VAL A 37 21.52 -1.79 5.94
N ALA A 38 20.63 -0.80 5.85
CA ALA A 38 19.30 -0.89 6.45
C ALA A 38 18.51 -2.07 5.86
N GLU A 39 18.61 -2.31 4.55
CA GLU A 39 18.01 -3.46 3.88
C GLU A 39 18.61 -4.78 4.36
N ALA A 40 19.93 -4.87 4.48
CA ALA A 40 20.58 -6.06 5.01
C ALA A 40 20.14 -6.36 6.45
N MET A 41 20.09 -5.35 7.32
CA MET A 41 19.58 -5.48 8.70
C MET A 41 18.13 -5.93 8.72
N GLN A 42 17.30 -5.39 7.84
CA GLN A 42 15.89 -5.77 7.76
C GLN A 42 15.70 -7.20 7.24
N GLN A 43 16.48 -7.62 6.23
CA GLN A 43 16.50 -9.00 5.75
C GLN A 43 16.94 -9.96 6.84
N GLU A 44 17.92 -9.56 7.67
CA GLU A 44 18.33 -10.33 8.83
C GLU A 44 17.17 -10.46 9.84
N ILE A 45 16.51 -9.36 10.20
CA ILE A 45 15.34 -9.37 11.10
C ILE A 45 14.25 -10.29 10.56
N ALA A 46 13.97 -10.23 9.26
CA ALA A 46 12.97 -11.09 8.63
C ALA A 46 13.38 -12.57 8.64
N ALA A 47 14.65 -12.88 8.35
CA ALA A 47 15.18 -14.24 8.38
C ALA A 47 15.14 -14.87 9.78
N LEU A 48 15.24 -14.04 10.83
CA LEU A 48 15.11 -14.44 12.23
C LEU A 48 13.65 -14.61 12.69
N GLY A 49 12.68 -14.54 11.78
CA GLY A 49 11.25 -14.62 12.12
C GLY A 49 10.69 -13.35 12.77
N TRP A 50 11.33 -12.19 12.53
CA TRP A 50 10.94 -10.89 13.04
C TRP A 50 10.78 -10.82 14.57
N PRO A 51 11.85 -11.05 15.35
CA PRO A 51 11.78 -11.17 16.80
C PRO A 51 11.54 -9.82 17.49
N VAL A 52 10.29 -9.36 17.58
CA VAL A 52 9.90 -8.07 18.17
C VAL A 52 10.40 -7.95 19.62
N GLY A 53 10.95 -6.78 19.96
CA GLY A 53 11.49 -6.49 21.29
C GLY A 53 12.89 -7.04 21.56
N SER A 54 13.42 -7.90 20.67
CA SER A 54 14.79 -8.41 20.77
C SER A 54 15.83 -7.35 20.42
N LEU A 55 17.04 -7.53 20.97
CA LEU A 55 18.19 -6.69 20.68
C LEU A 55 18.97 -7.27 19.49
N LEU A 56 19.04 -6.52 18.39
CA LEU A 56 19.84 -6.90 17.21
C LEU A 56 21.35 -6.68 17.43
N GLY A 57 21.70 -5.70 18.27
CA GLY A 57 23.08 -5.41 18.68
C GLY A 57 23.26 -3.97 19.17
N SER A 58 24.36 -3.73 19.86
CA SER A 58 24.81 -2.38 20.23
C SER A 58 25.37 -1.60 19.02
N GLU A 59 25.51 -0.27 19.13
CA GLU A 59 26.08 0.56 18.06
C GLU A 59 27.47 0.05 17.64
N ALA A 60 28.31 -0.32 18.61
CA ALA A 60 29.65 -0.86 18.36
C ALA A 60 29.63 -2.21 17.63
N GLN A 61 28.80 -3.15 18.11
CA GLN A 61 28.65 -4.47 17.49
C GLN A 61 28.11 -4.37 16.06
N LEU A 62 27.14 -3.48 15.82
CA LEU A 62 26.59 -3.27 14.47
C LEU A 62 27.60 -2.60 13.54
N MET A 63 28.41 -1.64 14.03
CA MET A 63 29.49 -1.06 13.24
C MET A 63 30.53 -2.11 12.83
N GLU A 64 30.92 -2.97 13.75
CA GLU A 64 31.87 -4.06 13.52
C GLU A 64 31.30 -5.11 12.56
N ARG A 65 30.10 -5.61 12.87
CA ARG A 65 29.41 -6.65 12.10
C ARG A 65 29.18 -6.26 10.65
N TYR A 66 28.74 -5.02 10.42
CA TYR A 66 28.46 -4.50 9.08
C TYR A 66 29.66 -3.78 8.43
N ARG A 67 30.80 -3.65 9.15
CA ARG A 67 32.02 -2.98 8.70
C ARG A 67 31.77 -1.58 8.14
N ILE A 68 31.02 -0.78 8.89
CA ILE A 68 30.57 0.56 8.49
C ILE A 68 30.99 1.64 9.47
N SER A 69 31.06 2.87 8.96
CA SER A 69 31.28 4.04 9.80
C SER A 69 30.06 4.31 10.69
N ARG A 70 30.30 5.00 11.81
CA ARG A 70 29.22 5.47 12.70
C ARG A 70 28.19 6.33 11.97
N ALA A 71 28.63 7.18 11.04
CA ALA A 71 27.74 8.03 10.25
C ALA A 71 26.79 7.20 9.37
N THR A 72 27.32 6.16 8.71
CA THR A 72 26.52 5.22 7.90
C THR A 72 25.54 4.43 8.77
N LEU A 73 25.97 3.93 9.94
CA LEU A 73 25.10 3.22 10.85
C LEU A 73 23.94 4.10 11.33
N ARG A 74 24.21 5.35 11.73
CA ARG A 74 23.16 6.26 12.20
C ARG A 74 22.12 6.56 11.12
N GLU A 75 22.53 6.65 9.86
CA GLU A 75 21.57 6.86 8.77
C GLU A 75 20.76 5.59 8.46
N ALA A 76 21.39 4.42 8.50
CA ALA A 76 20.68 3.14 8.37
C ALA A 76 19.63 2.96 9.49
N ILE A 77 20.00 3.27 10.74
CA ILE A 77 19.09 3.21 11.88
C ILE A 77 17.94 4.20 11.76
N ARG A 78 18.19 5.44 11.29
CA ARG A 78 17.10 6.40 11.02
C ARG A 78 16.13 5.89 9.95
N GLN A 79 16.60 5.12 8.98
CA GLN A 79 15.72 4.49 7.98
C GLN A 79 14.90 3.36 8.61
N LEU A 80 15.50 2.50 9.43
CA LEU A 80 14.77 1.45 10.16
C LEU A 80 13.73 2.03 11.13
N GLU A 81 14.07 3.13 11.83
CA GLU A 81 13.15 3.86 12.71
C GLU A 81 11.99 4.49 11.96
N ARG A 82 12.27 5.17 10.83
CA ARG A 82 11.22 5.70 9.95
C ARG A 82 10.27 4.62 9.48
N ASN A 83 10.81 3.44 9.14
CA ASN A 83 10.04 2.34 8.59
C ASN A 83 9.31 1.52 9.67
N GLY A 84 9.43 1.90 10.96
CA GLY A 84 8.85 1.15 12.07
C GLY A 84 9.47 -0.24 12.29
N VAL A 85 10.64 -0.52 11.67
CA VAL A 85 11.30 -1.83 11.73
C VAL A 85 12.09 -2.02 13.01
N ALA A 86 12.76 -0.97 13.48
CA ALA A 86 13.57 -1.01 14.70
C ALA A 86 13.70 0.37 15.34
N SER A 87 14.10 0.44 16.61
CA SER A 87 14.40 1.71 17.27
C SER A 87 15.65 1.61 18.14
N MET A 88 16.45 2.68 18.19
CA MET A 88 17.61 2.73 19.07
C MET A 88 17.20 3.01 20.53
N ARG A 89 17.55 2.10 21.44
CA ARG A 89 17.49 2.37 22.88
C ARG A 89 18.82 2.94 23.36
N ARG A 90 18.79 4.11 23.99
CA ARG A 90 19.96 4.77 24.60
C ARG A 90 20.28 4.19 25.99
N GLY A 91 21.53 4.33 26.44
CA GLY A 91 21.98 3.93 27.79
C GLY A 91 22.81 2.63 27.82
N ALA A 92 23.30 2.25 29.01
CA ALA A 92 24.05 1.01 29.23
C ALA A 92 23.16 -0.21 28.92
N GLY A 93 23.68 -1.15 28.13
CA GLY A 93 22.88 -2.27 27.59
C GLY A 93 21.86 -1.85 26.51
N GLY A 94 21.95 -0.62 26.01
CA GLY A 94 21.19 -0.12 24.87
C GLY A 94 21.65 -0.70 23.53
N GLY A 95 20.93 -0.37 22.48
CA GLY A 95 21.20 -0.82 21.11
C GLY A 95 19.94 -0.86 20.27
N LEU A 96 20.04 -1.46 19.09
CA LEU A 96 18.96 -1.47 18.12
C LEU A 96 17.94 -2.57 18.48
N ILE A 97 16.73 -2.16 18.83
CA ILE A 97 15.64 -3.06 19.24
C ILE A 97 14.67 -3.24 18.08
N VAL A 98 14.36 -4.48 17.73
CA VAL A 98 13.37 -4.81 16.69
C VAL A 98 11.98 -4.34 17.11
N ARG A 99 11.26 -3.68 16.21
CA ARG A 99 9.89 -3.20 16.41
C ARG A 99 8.93 -3.96 15.53
N GLN A 100 7.67 -3.96 15.94
CA GLN A 100 6.56 -4.42 15.13
C GLN A 100 6.24 -3.35 14.07
N PRO A 101 6.27 -3.68 12.77
CA PRO A 101 5.71 -2.82 11.74
C PRO A 101 4.21 -2.67 12.02
N ALA A 102 3.76 -1.48 12.39
CA ALA A 102 2.35 -1.24 12.66
C ALA A 102 1.55 -1.32 11.36
N ASN A 103 0.42 -2.05 11.36
CA ASN A 103 -0.54 -2.10 10.25
C ASN A 103 -0.88 -0.68 9.78
N ASP A 104 -1.24 0.18 10.72
CA ASP A 104 -1.56 1.58 10.48
C ASP A 104 -0.45 2.34 9.74
N SER A 105 0.84 2.02 9.96
CA SER A 105 1.95 2.70 9.28
C SER A 105 2.09 2.28 7.81
N ALA A 106 1.91 0.98 7.52
CA ALA A 106 1.93 0.49 6.14
C ALA A 106 0.69 0.95 5.36
N ALA A 107 -0.49 0.86 5.97
CA ALA A 107 -1.74 1.35 5.39
C ALA A 107 -1.69 2.87 5.17
N LEU A 108 -1.16 3.63 6.13
CA LEU A 108 -0.95 5.07 6.01
C LEU A 108 -0.01 5.42 4.85
N ALA A 109 1.09 4.70 4.69
CA ALA A 109 2.02 4.97 3.59
C ALA A 109 1.35 4.74 2.22
N LEU A 110 0.58 3.65 2.10
CA LEU A 110 -0.21 3.37 0.89
C LEU A 110 -1.23 4.48 0.62
N ALA A 111 -1.99 4.88 1.65
CA ALA A 111 -2.95 5.97 1.55
C ALA A 111 -2.29 7.31 1.18
N THR A 112 -1.16 7.63 1.80
CA THR A 112 -0.37 8.84 1.54
C THR A 112 0.08 8.88 0.07
N TYR A 113 0.57 7.76 -0.47
CA TYR A 113 0.95 7.72 -1.87
C TYR A 113 -0.25 7.95 -2.81
N LEU A 114 -1.40 7.35 -2.52
CA LEU A 114 -2.64 7.53 -3.30
C LEU A 114 -3.17 8.96 -3.25
N GLU A 115 -3.07 9.64 -2.10
CA GLU A 115 -3.39 11.06 -1.95
C GLU A 115 -2.41 11.95 -2.73
N LEU A 116 -1.11 11.69 -2.58
CA LEU A 116 -0.08 12.49 -3.22
C LEU A 116 -0.09 12.34 -4.75
N THR A 117 -0.49 11.17 -5.25
CA THR A 117 -0.68 10.92 -6.68
C THR A 117 -2.08 11.29 -7.18
N ASP A 118 -3.01 11.64 -6.28
CA ASP A 118 -4.38 12.11 -6.54
C ASP A 118 -5.25 11.14 -7.33
N VAL A 119 -5.32 9.91 -6.80
CA VAL A 119 -6.25 8.88 -7.29
C VAL A 119 -7.68 9.45 -7.34
N SER A 120 -8.36 9.29 -8.48
CA SER A 120 -9.73 9.79 -8.64
C SER A 120 -10.71 8.95 -7.83
N PHE A 121 -11.91 9.49 -7.55
CA PHE A 121 -12.95 8.67 -6.93
C PHE A 121 -13.37 7.50 -7.81
N ALA A 122 -13.40 7.66 -9.13
CA ALA A 122 -13.71 6.57 -10.05
C ALA A 122 -12.73 5.40 -9.85
N GLU A 123 -11.43 5.68 -9.85
CA GLU A 123 -10.40 4.67 -9.60
C GLU A 123 -10.50 4.07 -8.18
N LEU A 124 -10.77 4.92 -7.19
CA LEU A 124 -10.89 4.50 -5.79
C LEU A 124 -12.06 3.54 -5.59
N PHE A 125 -13.24 3.85 -6.15
CA PHE A 125 -14.42 2.98 -6.02
C PHE A 125 -14.26 1.66 -6.76
N GLU A 126 -13.61 1.66 -7.94
CA GLU A 126 -13.26 0.41 -8.65
C GLU A 126 -12.38 -0.51 -7.79
N ALA A 127 -11.36 0.05 -7.15
CA ALA A 127 -10.47 -0.71 -6.27
C ALA A 127 -11.21 -1.15 -4.99
N ARG A 128 -12.06 -0.29 -4.42
CA ARG A 128 -12.83 -0.61 -3.22
C ARG A 128 -13.84 -1.71 -3.45
N GLU A 129 -14.59 -1.69 -4.54
CA GLU A 129 -15.56 -2.75 -4.85
C GLU A 129 -14.87 -4.12 -4.91
N LEU A 130 -13.74 -4.20 -5.61
CA LEU A 130 -12.95 -5.43 -5.73
C LEU A 130 -12.49 -5.96 -4.36
N ILE A 131 -11.90 -5.08 -3.54
CA ILE A 131 -11.26 -5.46 -2.28
C ILE A 131 -12.29 -5.70 -1.18
N GLU A 132 -13.33 -4.88 -1.10
CA GLU A 132 -14.39 -5.04 -0.10
C GLU A 132 -15.24 -6.27 -0.39
N CYS A 133 -15.56 -6.58 -1.65
CA CYS A 133 -16.23 -7.84 -1.98
C CYS A 133 -15.39 -9.05 -1.55
N LEU A 134 -14.07 -9.01 -1.81
CA LEU A 134 -13.18 -10.11 -1.43
C LEU A 134 -13.11 -10.29 0.09
N ILE A 135 -12.97 -9.20 0.85
CA ILE A 135 -12.84 -9.31 2.33
C ILE A 135 -14.13 -9.79 2.98
N VAL A 136 -15.30 -9.35 2.53
CA VAL A 136 -16.58 -9.77 3.15
C VAL A 136 -16.96 -11.19 2.76
N SER A 137 -16.59 -11.64 1.56
CA SER A 137 -16.70 -13.06 1.15
C SER A 137 -15.89 -13.93 2.10
N GLN A 138 -14.61 -13.58 2.30
CA GLN A 138 -13.73 -14.34 3.21
C GLN A 138 -14.22 -14.28 4.65
N ALA A 139 -14.71 -13.13 5.12
CA ALA A 139 -15.27 -13.03 6.47
C ALA A 139 -16.51 -13.92 6.65
N ALA A 140 -17.43 -13.94 5.68
CA ALA A 140 -18.62 -14.79 5.74
C ALA A 140 -18.26 -16.29 5.68
N GLU A 141 -17.26 -16.67 4.90
CA GLU A 141 -16.78 -18.05 4.78
C GLU A 141 -16.03 -18.55 6.04
N GLN A 142 -15.43 -17.64 6.82
CA GLN A 142 -14.54 -17.99 7.94
C GLN A 142 -15.11 -17.69 9.33
N ILE A 143 -16.32 -17.13 9.42
CA ILE A 143 -16.90 -16.71 10.69
C ILE A 143 -17.01 -17.89 11.67
N SER A 144 -16.54 -17.70 12.90
CA SER A 144 -16.65 -18.68 13.99
C SER A 144 -17.79 -18.36 14.96
N ASP A 145 -18.18 -19.32 15.81
CA ASP A 145 -19.19 -19.10 16.86
C ASP A 145 -18.83 -17.94 17.81
N ALA A 146 -17.53 -17.79 18.13
CA ALA A 146 -17.05 -16.67 18.93
C ALA A 146 -17.23 -15.33 18.20
N ASP A 147 -17.02 -15.31 16.89
CA ASP A 147 -17.20 -14.13 16.04
C ASP A 147 -18.67 -13.76 15.89
N ILE A 148 -19.58 -14.74 15.84
CA ILE A 148 -21.03 -14.49 15.84
C ILE A 148 -21.43 -13.74 17.11
N GLY A 149 -20.87 -14.12 18.28
CA GLY A 149 -21.08 -13.38 19.53
C GLY A 149 -20.63 -11.93 19.44
N ARG A 150 -19.43 -11.68 18.88
CA ARG A 150 -18.89 -10.32 18.68
C ARG A 150 -19.69 -9.52 17.65
N ALA A 151 -20.15 -10.15 16.57
CA ALA A 151 -20.98 -9.54 15.56
C ALA A 151 -22.32 -9.08 16.14
N ARG A 152 -22.96 -9.91 16.98
CA ARG A 152 -24.20 -9.55 17.67
C ARG A 152 -24.02 -8.35 18.60
N GLN A 153 -22.92 -8.30 19.34
CA GLN A 153 -22.58 -7.12 20.16
C GLN A 153 -22.41 -5.85 19.32
N LEU A 154 -21.80 -5.95 18.14
CA LEU A 154 -21.68 -4.81 17.21
C LEU A 154 -23.01 -4.41 16.58
N ILE A 155 -23.87 -5.38 16.27
CA ILE A 155 -25.25 -5.14 15.80
C ILE A 155 -26.04 -4.38 16.87
N ASP A 156 -26.00 -4.84 18.12
CA ASP A 156 -26.68 -4.18 19.24
C ASP A 156 -26.12 -2.77 19.45
N LEU A 157 -24.79 -2.60 19.45
CA LEU A 157 -24.15 -1.29 19.52
C LEU A 157 -24.63 -0.34 18.40
N LEU A 158 -24.70 -0.81 17.15
CA LEU A 158 -25.17 -0.02 16.02
C LEU A 158 -26.67 0.29 16.10
N ARG A 159 -27.50 -0.55 16.72
CA ARG A 159 -28.93 -0.29 16.90
C ARG A 159 -29.19 0.69 18.04
N ASP A 160 -28.49 0.53 19.15
CA ASP A 160 -28.77 1.23 20.40
C ASP A 160 -28.06 2.59 20.50
N THR A 161 -26.97 2.80 19.74
CA THR A 161 -26.27 4.09 19.74
C THR A 161 -27.16 5.14 19.05
N PRO A 162 -27.52 6.25 19.71
CA PRO A 162 -28.32 7.30 19.08
C PRO A 162 -27.55 7.96 17.92
N PRO A 163 -28.23 8.70 17.02
CA PRO A 163 -27.57 9.49 15.98
C PRO A 163 -26.48 10.36 16.60
N CYS A 164 -25.24 10.18 16.13
CA CYS A 164 -24.07 10.78 16.74
C CYS A 164 -23.37 11.73 15.77
N SER A 165 -22.32 12.41 16.24
CA SER A 165 -21.55 13.31 15.38
C SER A 165 -20.93 12.54 14.21
N PHE A 166 -20.60 13.25 13.13
CA PHE A 166 -19.89 12.70 11.97
C PHE A 166 -18.69 11.82 12.36
N ASN A 167 -17.96 12.22 13.40
CA ASN A 167 -16.80 11.49 13.87
C ASN A 167 -17.15 10.20 14.60
N GLU A 168 -18.17 10.24 15.44
CA GLU A 168 -18.63 9.06 16.17
C GLU A 168 -19.18 8.01 15.19
N GLU A 169 -19.91 8.42 14.14
CA GLU A 169 -20.35 7.51 13.08
C GLU A 169 -19.16 6.86 12.34
N LEU A 170 -18.13 7.64 12.02
CA LEU A 170 -16.91 7.10 11.41
C LEU A 170 -16.16 6.13 12.34
N GLN A 171 -16.19 6.36 13.65
CA GLN A 171 -15.62 5.43 14.63
C GLN A 171 -16.41 4.13 14.67
N LEU A 172 -17.75 4.17 14.68
CA LEU A 172 -18.60 2.98 14.61
C LEU A 172 -18.34 2.18 13.33
N HIS A 173 -18.30 2.84 12.18
CA HIS A 173 -17.92 2.21 10.91
C HIS A 173 -16.50 1.63 10.94
N GLY A 174 -15.60 2.29 11.69
CA GLY A 174 -14.25 1.80 11.96
C GLY A 174 -14.23 0.49 12.73
N GLN A 175 -15.09 0.34 13.75
CA GLN A 175 -15.22 -0.90 14.52
C GLN A 175 -15.77 -2.05 13.67
N VAL A 176 -16.75 -1.78 12.80
CA VAL A 176 -17.26 -2.78 11.85
C VAL A 176 -16.18 -3.23 10.87
N ARG A 177 -15.41 -2.28 10.32
CA ARG A 177 -14.26 -2.59 9.46
C ARG A 177 -13.23 -3.46 10.19
N GLU A 178 -12.88 -3.09 11.43
CA GLU A 178 -11.93 -3.84 12.24
C GLU A 178 -12.41 -5.28 12.46
N PHE A 179 -13.69 -5.47 12.80
CA PHE A 179 -14.30 -6.79 12.92
C PHE A 179 -14.17 -7.60 11.62
N ILE A 180 -14.56 -7.04 10.47
CA ILE A 180 -14.47 -7.74 9.17
C ILE A 180 -13.02 -8.14 8.86
N CYS A 181 -12.05 -7.24 9.09
CA CYS A 181 -10.63 -7.52 8.90
C CYS A 181 -10.11 -8.64 9.81
N GLN A 182 -10.62 -8.72 11.05
CA GLN A 182 -10.25 -9.76 12.00
C GLN A 182 -10.84 -11.12 11.60
N VAL A 183 -12.13 -11.16 11.22
CA VAL A 183 -12.80 -12.41 10.83
C VAL A 183 -12.24 -12.97 9.52
N ALA A 184 -11.97 -12.12 8.52
CA ALA A 184 -11.35 -12.56 7.27
C ALA A 184 -9.92 -13.09 7.44
N ALA A 185 -9.27 -12.78 8.58
CA ALA A 185 -7.93 -13.23 8.97
C ALA A 185 -6.85 -13.10 7.88
N ASN A 186 -7.02 -12.15 6.94
CA ASN A 186 -6.16 -11.97 5.78
C ASN A 186 -5.42 -10.63 5.86
N PRO A 187 -4.17 -10.58 6.36
CA PRO A 187 -3.45 -9.32 6.56
C PRO A 187 -3.17 -8.58 5.25
N ALA A 188 -3.13 -9.29 4.11
CA ALA A 188 -2.96 -8.68 2.79
C ALA A 188 -4.18 -7.86 2.36
N ILE A 189 -5.38 -8.44 2.45
CA ILE A 189 -6.61 -7.72 2.08
C ILE A 189 -6.89 -6.61 3.09
N SER A 190 -6.73 -6.89 4.39
CA SER A 190 -6.93 -5.90 5.44
C SER A 190 -6.04 -4.67 5.25
N LEU A 191 -4.78 -4.84 4.85
CA LEU A 191 -3.87 -3.74 4.54
C LEU A 191 -4.42 -2.86 3.40
N ILE A 192 -4.82 -3.48 2.29
CA ILE A 192 -5.35 -2.77 1.11
C ILE A 192 -6.66 -2.06 1.48
N TYR A 193 -7.56 -2.77 2.17
CA TYR A 193 -8.87 -2.25 2.55
C TYR A 193 -8.73 -1.01 3.44
N VAL A 194 -7.90 -1.10 4.49
CA VAL A 194 -7.67 0.02 5.40
C VAL A 194 -7.05 1.22 4.66
N ALA A 195 -6.07 0.99 3.79
CA ALA A 195 -5.46 2.05 3.00
C ALA A 195 -6.49 2.78 2.10
N LEU A 196 -7.35 2.03 1.40
CA LEU A 196 -8.40 2.61 0.56
C LEU A 196 -9.45 3.39 1.37
N CYS A 197 -9.82 2.89 2.56
CA CYS A 197 -10.72 3.59 3.47
C CYS A 197 -10.14 4.92 3.93
N TYR A 198 -8.86 4.95 4.30
CA TYR A 198 -8.22 6.18 4.75
C TYR A 198 -8.25 7.29 3.69
N VAL A 199 -7.95 6.94 2.44
CA VAL A 199 -7.98 7.88 1.30
C VAL A 199 -9.39 8.40 1.03
N THR A 200 -10.41 7.54 1.15
CA THR A 200 -11.80 7.91 0.85
C THR A 200 -12.30 9.04 1.75
N ILE A 201 -11.94 9.00 3.04
CA ILE A 201 -12.58 9.84 4.06
C ILE A 201 -11.72 11.08 4.39
N ASN A 202 -10.48 11.17 3.89
CA ASN A 202 -9.59 12.28 4.20
C ASN A 202 -10.05 13.63 3.61
N GLY A 203 -10.12 14.64 4.49
CA GLY A 203 -10.24 16.05 4.12
C GLY A 203 -11.66 16.58 3.90
N ARG A 204 -12.71 15.85 4.28
CA ARG A 204 -14.09 16.24 3.96
C ARG A 204 -15.06 16.15 5.13
N THR A 205 -14.83 16.95 6.17
CA THR A 205 -15.91 17.33 7.08
C THR A 205 -16.70 18.45 6.43
N PRO A 206 -17.98 18.25 6.06
CA PRO A 206 -18.70 19.29 5.33
C PRO A 206 -18.98 20.50 6.21
N GLN A 207 -18.59 21.66 5.71
CA GLN A 207 -18.69 22.93 6.45
C GLN A 207 -20.09 23.57 6.31
N ARG A 208 -20.88 23.17 5.30
CA ARG A 208 -22.19 23.77 4.99
C ARG A 208 -23.34 23.03 5.68
N ALA A 209 -24.23 23.77 6.34
CA ALA A 209 -25.35 23.20 7.11
C ALA A 209 -26.27 22.27 6.31
N HIS A 210 -26.60 22.59 5.05
CA HIS A 210 -27.42 21.72 4.20
C HIS A 210 -26.73 20.41 3.85
N VAL A 211 -25.39 20.42 3.71
CA VAL A 211 -24.62 19.19 3.51
C VAL A 211 -24.63 18.35 4.78
N ARG A 212 -24.54 18.98 5.95
CA ARG A 212 -24.62 18.27 7.24
C ARG A 212 -25.97 17.54 7.41
N ALA A 213 -27.09 18.17 7.09
CA ALA A 213 -28.40 17.52 7.13
C ALA A 213 -28.51 16.34 6.14
N ARG A 214 -27.94 16.49 4.93
CA ARG A 214 -27.87 15.38 3.95
C ARG A 214 -26.97 14.24 4.44
N LEU A 215 -25.86 14.54 5.11
CA LEU A 215 -24.99 13.53 5.70
C LEU A 215 -25.68 12.71 6.77
N GLU A 216 -26.52 13.31 7.62
CA GLU A 216 -27.27 12.59 8.65
C GLU A 216 -28.17 11.50 8.03
N GLN A 217 -28.82 11.79 6.89
CA GLN A 217 -29.58 10.78 6.12
C GLN A 217 -28.70 9.70 5.50
N VAL A 218 -27.49 10.05 5.06
CA VAL A 218 -26.55 9.08 4.49
C VAL A 218 -26.00 8.18 5.59
N PHE A 219 -25.77 8.69 6.80
CA PHE A 219 -25.34 7.87 7.92
C PHE A 219 -26.43 6.93 8.41
N SER A 220 -27.69 7.35 8.47
CA SER A 220 -28.77 6.43 8.83
C SER A 220 -28.89 5.29 7.81
N THR A 221 -28.79 5.60 6.52
CA THR A 221 -28.79 4.58 5.46
C THR A 221 -27.54 3.71 5.50
N GLY A 222 -26.37 4.32 5.71
CA GLY A 222 -25.09 3.62 5.85
C GLY A 222 -25.06 2.66 7.04
N ARG A 223 -25.65 3.06 8.17
CA ARG A 223 -25.81 2.22 9.36
C ARG A 223 -26.71 1.02 9.08
N GLN A 224 -27.83 1.21 8.40
CA GLN A 224 -28.72 0.11 8.01
C GLN A 224 -27.99 -0.91 7.12
N LEU A 225 -27.21 -0.44 6.13
CA LEU A 225 -26.41 -1.33 5.30
C LEU A 225 -25.31 -2.05 6.10
N LYS A 226 -24.71 -1.42 7.12
CA LYS A 226 -23.75 -2.09 8.00
C LYS A 226 -24.38 -3.17 8.88
N LEU A 227 -25.60 -2.95 9.37
CA LEU A 227 -26.37 -3.96 10.09
C LEU A 227 -26.64 -5.18 9.18
N GLU A 228 -27.17 -4.95 7.99
CA GLU A 228 -27.44 -6.01 7.01
C GLU A 228 -26.17 -6.76 6.60
N LEU A 229 -25.04 -6.06 6.44
CA LEU A 229 -23.75 -6.69 6.16
C LEU A 229 -23.33 -7.64 7.28
N LEU A 230 -23.41 -7.20 8.54
CA LEU A 230 -23.08 -8.04 9.69
C LEU A 230 -24.00 -9.26 9.76
N GLU A 231 -25.30 -9.09 9.48
CA GLU A 231 -26.26 -10.20 9.41
C GLU A 231 -25.92 -11.19 8.29
N CYS A 232 -25.53 -10.72 7.10
CA CYS A 232 -25.08 -11.58 6.00
C CYS A 232 -23.82 -12.38 6.39
N ILE A 233 -22.85 -11.74 7.05
CA ILE A 233 -21.63 -12.40 7.52
C ILE A 233 -21.97 -13.44 8.59
N VAL A 234 -22.83 -13.12 9.56
CA VAL A 234 -23.30 -14.07 10.60
C VAL A 234 -24.02 -15.27 9.99
N ALA A 235 -24.75 -15.08 8.91
CA ALA A 235 -25.42 -16.15 8.18
C ALA A 235 -24.48 -16.99 7.29
N GLY A 236 -23.21 -16.59 7.14
CA GLY A 236 -22.26 -17.20 6.21
C GLY A 236 -22.61 -16.97 4.73
N ASP A 237 -23.48 -15.98 4.43
CA ASP A 237 -23.94 -15.70 3.07
C ASP A 237 -23.00 -14.72 2.37
N ALA A 238 -21.91 -15.28 1.83
CA ALA A 238 -20.89 -14.52 1.12
C ALA A 238 -21.44 -13.73 -0.08
N GLN A 239 -22.41 -14.28 -0.82
CA GLN A 239 -22.96 -13.64 -2.00
C GLN A 239 -23.80 -12.41 -1.61
N ARG A 240 -24.71 -12.54 -0.63
CA ARG A 240 -25.49 -11.40 -0.14
C ARG A 240 -24.61 -10.34 0.52
N ALA A 241 -23.54 -10.75 1.22
CA ALA A 241 -22.57 -9.81 1.78
C ALA A 241 -21.88 -8.97 0.68
N GLN A 242 -21.48 -9.59 -0.42
CA GLN A 242 -20.90 -8.86 -1.57
C GLN A 242 -21.91 -7.91 -2.21
N ASP A 243 -23.16 -8.35 -2.41
CA ASP A 243 -24.21 -7.50 -3.00
C ASP A 243 -24.51 -6.29 -2.11
N ASN A 244 -24.58 -6.47 -0.78
CA ASN A 244 -24.72 -5.38 0.17
C ASN A 244 -23.54 -4.37 0.09
N VAL A 245 -22.30 -4.86 -0.05
CA VAL A 245 -21.12 -3.99 -0.26
C VAL A 245 -21.26 -3.17 -1.54
N ARG A 246 -21.68 -3.79 -2.66
CA ARG A 246 -21.88 -3.08 -3.93
C ARG A 246 -22.92 -1.97 -3.80
N ASP A 247 -24.02 -2.23 -3.09
CA ASP A 247 -25.05 -1.22 -2.85
C ASP A 247 -24.56 -0.09 -1.93
N SER A 248 -23.79 -0.41 -0.89
CA SER A 248 -23.15 0.59 -0.02
C SER A 248 -22.19 1.50 -0.77
N LEU A 249 -21.36 0.94 -1.64
CA LEU A 249 -20.44 1.72 -2.47
C LEU A 249 -21.18 2.57 -3.51
N ARG A 250 -22.29 2.07 -4.08
CA ARG A 250 -23.13 2.85 -5.00
C ARG A 250 -23.71 4.09 -4.32
N GLN A 251 -24.29 3.94 -3.13
CA GLN A 251 -24.83 5.08 -2.38
C GLN A 251 -23.75 6.09 -2.00
N LEU A 252 -22.58 5.63 -1.54
CA LEU A 252 -21.47 6.52 -1.21
C LEU A 252 -20.95 7.26 -2.45
N ARG A 253 -20.96 6.61 -3.61
CA ARG A 253 -20.59 7.21 -4.90
C ARG A 253 -21.57 8.31 -5.31
N GLU A 254 -22.88 8.07 -5.19
CA GLU A 254 -23.92 9.06 -5.47
C GLU A 254 -23.77 10.30 -4.57
N LEU A 255 -23.54 10.10 -3.27
CA LEU A 255 -23.25 11.20 -2.35
C LEU A 255 -22.02 11.99 -2.81
N ILE A 256 -20.92 11.33 -3.17
CA ILE A 256 -19.70 12.03 -3.61
C ILE A 256 -19.96 12.86 -4.87
N VAL A 257 -20.78 12.36 -5.80
CA VAL A 257 -21.18 13.12 -7.00
C VAL A 257 -22.01 14.34 -6.59
N GLU A 258 -23.00 14.19 -5.71
CA GLU A 258 -23.82 15.29 -5.20
C GLU A 258 -22.97 16.38 -4.52
N LEU A 259 -21.96 15.98 -3.71
CA LEU A 259 -21.15 16.91 -2.92
C LEU A 259 -19.99 17.53 -3.69
N GLY A 260 -19.37 16.79 -4.61
CA GLY A 260 -18.10 17.14 -5.27
C GLY A 260 -18.20 17.45 -6.76
N GLY A 261 -19.40 17.32 -7.36
CA GLY A 261 -19.62 17.63 -8.78
C GLY A 261 -19.04 16.61 -9.77
N GLY A 262 -18.61 15.43 -9.31
CA GLY A 262 -18.16 14.33 -10.17
C GLY A 262 -17.12 13.40 -9.54
N LEU A 263 -16.75 12.35 -10.28
CA LEU A 263 -15.83 11.29 -9.82
C LEU A 263 -14.41 11.36 -10.41
N GLN A 264 -14.20 12.27 -11.36
CA GLN A 264 -12.92 12.42 -12.07
C GLN A 264 -11.85 13.08 -11.19
N LYS A 265 -12.27 13.82 -10.16
CA LYS A 265 -11.39 14.36 -9.13
C LYS A 265 -11.20 13.32 -8.02
N GLY A 266 -10.03 13.34 -7.40
CA GLY A 266 -9.71 12.58 -6.21
C GLY A 266 -10.13 13.27 -4.91
N PRO A 267 -9.96 12.59 -3.76
CA PRO A 267 -10.23 13.16 -2.44
C PRO A 267 -9.48 14.46 -2.18
N THR A 268 -8.24 14.54 -2.68
CA THR A 268 -7.29 15.62 -2.45
C THR A 268 -7.22 16.66 -3.58
N SER A 269 -7.92 16.49 -4.70
CA SER A 269 -7.74 17.33 -5.89
C SER A 269 -7.95 18.83 -5.64
N ASP A 270 -8.91 19.18 -4.78
CA ASP A 270 -9.26 20.57 -4.48
C ASP A 270 -8.46 21.15 -3.28
N MET A 271 -7.50 20.39 -2.72
CA MET A 271 -6.67 20.86 -1.60
C MET A 271 -5.64 21.89 -2.05
N SER A 272 -6.02 23.18 -1.98
CA SER A 272 -5.17 24.31 -2.35
C SER A 272 -4.62 25.09 -1.14
N SER A 273 -5.09 24.84 0.07
CA SER A 273 -4.69 25.55 1.29
C SER A 273 -4.69 24.67 2.54
N LEU A 274 -4.03 25.15 3.61
CA LEU A 274 -3.93 24.47 4.90
C LEU A 274 -5.19 24.60 5.79
N GLN A 275 -6.34 25.04 5.27
CA GLN A 275 -7.59 25.19 6.04
C GLN A 275 -7.94 23.89 6.79
N LEU A 276 -7.99 23.91 8.12
CA LEU A 276 -8.32 22.75 8.95
C LEU A 276 -9.64 22.13 8.50
N ALA A 277 -9.65 20.81 8.23
CA ALA A 277 -10.90 20.07 8.25
C ALA A 277 -11.32 20.00 9.73
N PRO A 278 -12.51 20.50 10.12
CA PRO A 278 -12.94 20.43 11.52
C PRO A 278 -13.06 18.97 11.95
N ASP A 279 -12.65 18.73 13.20
CA ASP A 279 -12.54 17.46 13.95
C ASP A 279 -12.77 16.20 13.12
N PHE A 280 -11.73 15.36 13.00
CA PHE A 280 -11.86 14.03 12.41
C PHE A 280 -11.59 12.95 13.46
N ALA A 281 -12.43 11.91 13.48
CA ALA A 281 -12.35 10.83 14.46
C ALA A 281 -11.06 10.01 14.39
N ILE A 282 -10.39 9.97 13.24
CA ILE A 282 -9.07 9.32 13.05
C ILE A 282 -7.96 10.30 13.47
N ARG A 283 -8.00 10.69 14.75
CA ARG A 283 -7.25 11.79 15.35
C ARG A 283 -5.73 11.56 15.50
N LYS A 284 -5.22 10.35 15.23
CA LYS A 284 -3.83 9.98 15.57
C LYS A 284 -2.83 9.94 14.42
N VAL A 285 -3.28 9.86 13.17
CA VAL A 285 -2.38 9.50 12.06
C VAL A 285 -2.33 10.57 10.95
N TYR A 286 -3.46 11.20 10.63
CA TYR A 286 -3.60 12.07 9.45
C TYR A 286 -3.52 13.59 9.71
N GLU A 287 -3.56 14.01 10.98
CA GLU A 287 -3.64 15.44 11.36
C GLU A 287 -2.28 16.12 11.59
N LYS A 288 -1.18 15.60 11.03
CA LYS A 288 0.07 16.39 11.04
C LYS A 288 -0.04 17.47 9.98
N THR A 289 -0.02 18.74 10.38
CA THR A 289 0.05 19.92 9.48
C THR A 289 1.06 19.72 8.34
N ALA A 290 2.16 19.00 8.62
CA ALA A 290 3.16 18.61 7.63
C ALA A 290 2.64 17.68 6.52
N HIS A 291 1.83 16.68 6.83
CA HIS A 291 1.21 15.79 5.82
C HIS A 291 0.30 16.58 4.90
N ARG A 292 -0.57 17.42 5.47
CA ARG A 292 -1.47 18.29 4.70
C ARG A 292 -0.71 19.26 3.82
N LEU A 293 0.40 19.82 4.32
CA LEU A 293 1.29 20.65 3.53
C LEU A 293 1.92 19.87 2.37
N ALA A 294 2.32 18.62 2.59
CA ALA A 294 2.83 17.76 1.52
C ALA A 294 1.78 17.57 0.42
N VAL A 295 0.54 17.26 0.79
CA VAL A 295 -0.58 17.15 -0.18
C VAL A 295 -0.78 18.47 -0.94
N VAL A 296 -0.86 19.61 -0.24
CA VAL A 296 -1.03 20.93 -0.88
C VAL A 296 0.11 21.23 -1.87
N ILE A 297 1.37 20.96 -1.50
CA ILE A 297 2.51 21.15 -2.39
C ILE A 297 2.41 20.23 -3.61
N ALA A 298 2.08 18.94 -3.41
CA ALA A 298 1.92 17.99 -4.51
C ALA A 298 0.81 18.40 -5.49
N ARG A 299 -0.33 18.89 -4.97
CA ARG A 299 -1.43 19.42 -5.80
C ARG A 299 -1.02 20.70 -6.53
N SER A 300 -0.30 21.60 -5.86
CA SER A 300 0.24 22.81 -6.50
C SER A 300 1.17 22.47 -7.67
N ILE A 301 2.06 21.49 -7.52
CA ILE A 301 2.95 20.99 -8.59
C ILE A 301 2.11 20.48 -9.77
N ALA A 302 1.12 19.62 -9.50
CA ALA A 302 0.26 19.03 -10.52
C ALA A 302 -0.55 20.10 -11.27
N ASN A 303 -1.19 21.02 -10.54
CA ASN A 303 -2.03 22.08 -11.11
C ASN A 303 -1.21 23.12 -11.90
N SER A 304 0.05 23.33 -11.54
CA SER A 304 0.96 24.24 -12.26
C SER A 304 1.56 23.61 -13.54
N GLY A 305 1.33 22.32 -13.79
CA GLY A 305 1.92 21.59 -14.92
C GLY A 305 3.45 21.47 -14.86
N LEU A 306 4.05 21.63 -13.68
CA LEU A 306 5.50 21.53 -13.51
C LEU A 306 5.96 20.08 -13.77
N ARG A 307 6.96 19.93 -14.63
CA ARG A 307 7.55 18.62 -14.96
C ARG A 307 8.75 18.30 -14.07
N ALA A 308 9.12 17.02 -14.02
CA ALA A 308 10.33 16.57 -13.34
C ALA A 308 11.55 17.41 -13.78
N GLY A 309 12.37 17.82 -12.80
CA GLY A 309 13.48 18.74 -12.99
C GLY A 309 13.15 20.22 -12.78
N ALA A 310 11.87 20.62 -12.75
CA ALA A 310 11.47 22.00 -12.50
C ALA A 310 11.81 22.43 -11.06
N ARG A 311 12.18 23.70 -10.88
CA ARG A 311 12.49 24.28 -9.57
C ARG A 311 11.22 24.85 -8.93
N LEU A 312 10.87 24.36 -7.75
CA LEU A 312 9.72 24.83 -6.99
C LEU A 312 10.03 26.11 -6.18
N GLY A 313 11.25 26.23 -5.65
CA GLY A 313 11.67 27.37 -4.83
C GLY A 313 12.61 26.99 -3.70
N ALA A 314 13.12 27.97 -2.95
CA ALA A 314 13.93 27.73 -1.76
C ALA A 314 13.05 27.44 -0.52
N GLU A 315 13.60 26.74 0.49
CA GLU A 315 12.87 26.47 1.75
C GLU A 315 12.27 27.76 2.37
N PRO A 316 13.00 28.89 2.50
CA PRO A 316 12.44 30.10 3.10
C PRO A 316 11.23 30.67 2.35
N ASP A 317 11.27 30.64 1.02
CA ASP A 317 10.17 31.14 0.17
C ASP A 317 8.92 30.28 0.36
N LEU A 318 9.09 28.96 0.42
CA LEU A 318 7.99 28.02 0.64
C LEU A 318 7.41 28.12 2.06
N GLN A 319 8.24 28.41 3.05
CA GLN A 319 7.76 28.70 4.42
C GLN A 319 6.86 29.94 4.43
N ALA A 320 7.31 31.02 3.78
CA ALA A 320 6.55 32.26 3.69
C ALA A 320 5.25 32.08 2.90
N LEU A 321 5.32 31.39 1.75
CA LEU A 321 4.18 31.11 0.88
C LEU A 321 3.07 30.34 1.61
N HIS A 322 3.43 29.30 2.36
CA HIS A 322 2.46 28.45 3.06
C HIS A 322 2.20 28.87 4.51
N GLN A 323 2.86 29.93 5.00
CA GLN A 323 2.73 30.43 6.37
C GLN A 323 3.00 29.36 7.44
N VAL A 324 4.05 28.57 7.26
CA VAL A 324 4.40 27.45 8.17
C VAL A 324 5.78 27.61 8.79
N SER A 325 5.97 26.96 9.95
CA SER A 325 7.29 26.86 10.56
C SER A 325 8.24 26.00 9.72
N ARG A 326 9.55 26.24 9.88
CA ARG A 326 10.59 25.44 9.22
C ARG A 326 10.49 23.95 9.54
N ALA A 327 10.07 23.61 10.76
CA ALA A 327 9.91 22.22 11.19
C ALA A 327 8.77 21.53 10.42
N VAL A 328 7.63 22.21 10.26
CA VAL A 328 6.49 21.70 9.49
C VAL A 328 6.85 21.54 8.02
N LEU A 329 7.51 22.53 7.41
CA LEU A 329 7.95 22.42 6.01
C LEU A 329 8.91 21.25 5.82
N ARG A 330 9.91 21.09 6.70
CA ARG A 330 10.88 19.99 6.57
C ARG A 330 10.27 18.62 6.69
N GLU A 331 9.26 18.46 7.54
CA GLU A 331 8.52 17.20 7.65
C GLU A 331 7.65 16.94 6.41
N ALA A 332 7.04 17.98 5.84
CA ALA A 332 6.30 17.88 4.58
C ALA A 332 7.23 17.50 3.42
N VAL A 333 8.38 18.17 3.30
CA VAL A 333 9.41 17.87 2.30
C VAL A 333 9.94 16.46 2.47
N ARG A 334 10.18 16.01 3.71
CA ARG A 334 10.60 14.63 3.98
C ARG A 334 9.57 13.63 3.45
N THR A 335 8.28 13.88 3.65
CA THR A 335 7.20 13.05 3.11
C THR A 335 7.24 13.03 1.58
N LEU A 336 7.33 14.20 0.94
CA LEU A 336 7.42 14.32 -0.53
C LEU A 336 8.67 13.64 -1.11
N GLU A 337 9.83 13.75 -0.45
CA GLU A 337 11.08 13.10 -0.87
C GLU A 337 10.99 11.58 -0.78
N LEU A 338 10.32 11.04 0.24
CA LEU A 338 10.12 9.58 0.39
C LEU A 338 9.30 8.98 -0.76
N HIS A 339 8.35 9.74 -1.31
CA HIS A 339 7.53 9.33 -2.46
C HIS A 339 8.06 9.86 -3.81
N ALA A 340 9.31 10.36 -3.83
CA ALA A 340 9.97 10.92 -5.01
C ALA A 340 9.15 11.99 -5.76
N ILE A 341 8.41 12.83 -5.04
CA ILE A 341 7.66 13.95 -5.64
C ILE A 341 8.57 15.18 -5.78
N VAL A 342 9.51 15.35 -4.83
CA VAL A 342 10.53 16.38 -4.88
C VAL A 342 11.88 15.82 -4.42
N ARG A 343 12.96 16.53 -4.73
CA ARG A 343 14.29 16.38 -4.09
C ARG A 343 14.83 17.74 -3.66
N SER A 344 15.53 17.78 -2.53
CA SER A 344 16.25 18.96 -2.09
C SER A 344 17.63 19.08 -2.76
N ARG A 345 17.93 20.25 -3.35
CA ARG A 345 19.26 20.60 -3.89
C ARG A 345 19.91 21.71 -3.04
N ARG A 346 21.12 21.46 -2.52
CA ARG A 346 21.91 22.43 -1.75
C ARG A 346 22.75 23.34 -2.66
N GLY A 347 23.11 24.54 -2.18
CA GLY A 347 24.02 25.49 -2.86
C GLY A 347 23.34 26.72 -3.46
N GLN A 348 24.10 27.56 -4.17
CA GLN A 348 23.59 28.73 -4.89
C GLN A 348 22.62 28.28 -6.00
N GLY A 349 21.41 28.84 -6.03
CA GLY A 349 20.33 28.33 -6.89
C GLY A 349 19.71 27.01 -6.39
N GLY A 350 19.96 26.62 -5.13
CA GLY A 350 19.34 25.49 -4.46
C GLY A 350 17.84 25.66 -4.25
N GLY A 351 17.20 24.62 -3.71
CA GLY A 351 15.76 24.56 -3.49
C GLY A 351 15.19 23.17 -3.74
N LEU A 352 13.86 23.08 -3.72
CA LEU A 352 13.14 21.86 -4.07
C LEU A 352 13.02 21.74 -5.59
N ILE A 353 13.34 20.56 -6.10
CA ILE A 353 13.24 20.19 -7.51
C ILE A 353 12.16 19.12 -7.64
N VAL A 354 11.23 19.28 -8.58
CA VAL A 354 10.17 18.31 -8.85
C VAL A 354 10.76 17.01 -9.40
N GLU A 355 10.23 15.88 -8.97
CA GLU A 355 10.60 14.52 -9.38
C GLU A 355 9.36 13.76 -9.89
N THR A 356 9.56 12.53 -10.39
CA THR A 356 8.46 11.66 -10.80
C THR A 356 8.04 10.78 -9.62
N PRO A 357 6.76 10.77 -9.21
CA PRO A 357 6.30 9.98 -8.07
C PRO A 357 6.68 8.50 -8.18
N ASP A 358 7.24 7.94 -7.12
CA ASP A 358 7.74 6.56 -7.07
C ASP A 358 7.15 5.82 -5.85
N PRO A 359 6.46 4.67 -6.04
CA PRO A 359 5.86 3.92 -4.95
C PRO A 359 6.86 3.06 -4.15
N SER A 360 8.15 3.00 -4.53
CA SER A 360 9.14 2.05 -3.98
C SER A 360 9.24 2.09 -2.45
N TYR A 361 9.28 3.28 -1.85
CA TYR A 361 9.27 3.42 -0.39
C TYR A 361 8.02 2.81 0.25
N THR A 362 6.88 3.05 -0.37
CA THR A 362 5.57 2.60 0.14
C THR A 362 5.43 1.09 0.00
N ILE A 363 5.85 0.54 -1.14
CA ILE A 363 5.91 -0.90 -1.38
C ILE A 363 6.80 -1.56 -0.34
N LYS A 364 7.96 -0.99 -0.04
CA LYS A 364 8.88 -1.51 1.00
C LYS A 364 8.20 -1.60 2.36
N LEU A 365 7.43 -0.60 2.78
CA LEU A 365 6.69 -0.64 4.05
C LEU A 365 5.58 -1.70 4.05
N ALA A 366 4.82 -1.79 2.95
CA ALA A 366 3.79 -2.81 2.80
C ALA A 366 4.40 -4.22 2.87
N LEU A 367 5.49 -4.47 2.15
CA LEU A 367 6.20 -5.76 2.18
C LEU A 367 6.72 -6.11 3.57
N ASN A 368 7.24 -5.13 4.31
CA ASN A 368 7.70 -5.35 5.68
C ASN A 368 6.57 -5.82 6.59
N TYR A 369 5.42 -5.16 6.50
CA TYR A 369 4.22 -5.56 7.24
C TYR A 369 3.75 -6.97 6.84
N LEU A 370 3.63 -7.27 5.55
CA LEU A 370 3.14 -8.58 5.08
C LEU A 370 4.10 -9.72 5.47
N ARG A 371 5.41 -9.50 5.37
CA ARG A 371 6.43 -10.47 5.80
C ARG A 371 6.43 -10.68 7.31
N HIS A 372 6.27 -9.61 8.09
CA HIS A 372 6.16 -9.71 9.55
C HIS A 372 4.96 -10.57 9.97
N ASN A 373 3.81 -10.40 9.28
CA ASN A 373 2.59 -11.18 9.55
C ASN A 373 2.61 -12.58 8.93
N GLN A 374 3.74 -13.02 8.33
CA GLN A 374 3.90 -14.35 7.75
C GLN A 374 2.74 -14.75 6.83
N LEU A 375 2.33 -13.83 5.94
CA LEU A 375 1.15 -13.99 5.09
C LEU A 375 1.12 -15.40 4.43
N PRO A 376 0.11 -16.23 4.75
CA PRO A 376 -0.04 -17.55 4.13
C PRO A 376 -0.12 -17.46 2.60
N ARG A 377 0.50 -18.43 1.92
CA ARG A 377 0.58 -18.45 0.44
C ARG A 377 -0.79 -18.38 -0.23
N HIS A 378 -1.78 -19.14 0.25
CA HIS A 378 -3.12 -19.13 -0.33
C HIS A 378 -3.79 -17.75 -0.24
N TYR A 379 -3.58 -17.01 0.86
CA TYR A 379 -4.07 -15.63 0.98
C TYR A 379 -3.32 -14.68 0.06
N PHE A 380 -2.00 -14.81 -0.04
CA PHE A 380 -1.21 -14.08 -1.03
C PHE A 380 -1.75 -14.28 -2.46
N TYR A 381 -1.96 -15.54 -2.88
CA TYR A 381 -2.47 -15.88 -4.21
C TYR A 381 -3.88 -15.37 -4.45
N SER A 382 -4.77 -15.50 -3.47
CA SER A 382 -6.14 -15.00 -3.56
C SER A 382 -6.18 -13.51 -3.91
N VAL A 383 -5.39 -12.68 -3.20
CA VAL A 383 -5.33 -11.23 -3.46
C VAL A 383 -4.64 -10.92 -4.77
N TRP A 384 -3.49 -11.54 -5.04
CA TRP A 384 -2.72 -11.27 -6.25
C TRP A 384 -3.49 -11.62 -7.51
N LYS A 385 -4.13 -12.80 -7.54
CA LYS A 385 -5.03 -13.23 -8.62
C LYS A 385 -6.18 -12.25 -8.82
N THR A 386 -6.83 -11.84 -7.74
CA THR A 386 -7.98 -10.90 -7.79
C THR A 386 -7.56 -9.55 -8.40
N LEU A 387 -6.44 -8.98 -7.96
CA LEU A 387 -5.90 -7.73 -8.51
C LEU A 387 -5.55 -7.84 -9.99
N GLN A 388 -4.87 -8.92 -10.39
CA GLN A 388 -4.42 -9.10 -11.78
C GLN A 388 -5.57 -9.40 -12.74
N LEU A 389 -6.59 -10.14 -12.31
CA LEU A 389 -7.81 -10.35 -13.10
C LEU A 389 -8.55 -9.03 -13.34
N ALA A 390 -8.71 -8.21 -12.30
CA ALA A 390 -9.33 -6.90 -12.43
C ALA A 390 -8.53 -5.99 -13.37
N ALA A 391 -7.21 -5.91 -13.16
CA ALA A 391 -6.31 -5.12 -13.99
C ALA A 391 -6.40 -5.55 -15.47
N ALA A 392 -6.28 -6.85 -15.78
CA ALA A 392 -6.35 -7.35 -17.15
C ALA A 392 -7.67 -7.01 -17.85
N GLY A 393 -8.79 -7.13 -17.15
CA GLY A 393 -10.10 -6.76 -17.70
C GLY A 393 -10.20 -5.27 -18.02
N LEU A 394 -9.77 -4.41 -17.09
CA LEU A 394 -9.77 -2.96 -17.28
C LEU A 394 -8.79 -2.52 -18.37
N THR A 395 -7.60 -3.11 -18.44
CA THR A 395 -6.64 -2.86 -19.50
C THR A 395 -7.24 -3.16 -20.86
N ALA A 396 -7.83 -4.34 -21.06
CA ALA A 396 -8.46 -4.68 -22.34
C ALA A 396 -9.59 -3.71 -22.71
N GLN A 397 -10.38 -3.28 -21.72
CA GLN A 397 -11.47 -2.31 -21.92
C GLN A 397 -10.98 -0.90 -22.28
N ARG A 398 -9.84 -0.48 -21.73
CA ARG A 398 -9.34 0.91 -21.81
C ARG A 398 -8.13 1.07 -22.73
N LEU A 399 -7.73 0.01 -23.43
CA LEU A 399 -6.46 -0.02 -24.17
C LEU A 399 -6.42 0.97 -25.32
N ASP A 400 -5.60 2.02 -25.18
CA ASP A 400 -5.35 3.02 -26.21
C ASP A 400 -4.16 2.65 -27.12
N ASN A 401 -3.86 3.49 -28.12
CA ASN A 401 -2.79 3.24 -29.08
C ASN A 401 -1.39 3.21 -28.43
N GLN A 402 -1.17 4.03 -27.39
CA GLN A 402 0.08 4.05 -26.65
C GLN A 402 0.27 2.75 -25.86
N GLY A 403 -0.79 2.28 -25.19
CA GLY A 403 -0.84 1.01 -24.48
C GLY A 403 -0.62 -0.19 -25.41
N ARG A 404 -1.29 -0.21 -26.58
CA ARG A 404 -1.04 -1.23 -27.62
C ARG A 404 0.43 -1.29 -28.00
N THR A 405 1.04 -0.13 -28.25
CA THR A 405 2.46 -0.03 -28.61
C THR A 405 3.37 -0.56 -27.48
N ARG A 406 3.05 -0.24 -26.22
CA ARG A 406 3.80 -0.76 -25.05
C ARG A 406 3.71 -2.28 -24.96
N LEU A 407 2.52 -2.86 -25.10
CA LEU A 407 2.32 -4.32 -25.06
C LEU A 407 3.02 -5.03 -26.22
N GLN A 408 2.97 -4.48 -27.43
CA GLN A 408 3.69 -5.03 -28.59
C GLN A 408 5.20 -4.99 -28.42
N LYS A 409 5.74 -3.90 -27.84
CA LYS A 409 7.17 -3.81 -27.50
C LYS A 409 7.57 -4.86 -26.46
N LEU A 410 6.76 -5.06 -25.42
CA LEU A 410 7.00 -6.12 -24.45
C LEU A 410 6.97 -7.50 -25.10
N GLN A 411 6.00 -7.76 -25.98
CA GLN A 411 5.90 -9.01 -26.74
C GLN A 411 7.13 -9.28 -27.60
N ALA A 412 7.64 -8.26 -28.29
CA ALA A 412 8.85 -8.37 -29.11
C ALA A 412 10.12 -8.53 -28.27
N ALA A 413 10.11 -8.03 -27.03
CA ALA A 413 11.24 -8.08 -26.13
C ALA A 413 11.34 -9.37 -25.31
N ILE A 414 10.35 -10.28 -25.35
CA ILE A 414 10.33 -11.54 -24.56
C ILE A 414 11.52 -12.43 -24.97
N PRO A 415 12.62 -12.51 -24.20
CA PRO A 415 13.67 -13.49 -24.45
C PRO A 415 13.23 -14.84 -23.86
N ALA A 416 13.73 -15.94 -24.41
CA ALA A 416 13.27 -17.29 -24.10
C ALA A 416 13.36 -17.73 -22.61
N THR A 417 13.98 -16.98 -21.70
CA THR A 417 14.45 -17.52 -20.41
C THR A 417 14.19 -16.70 -19.15
N HIS A 418 13.46 -15.58 -19.15
CA HIS A 418 13.45 -14.72 -17.94
C HIS A 418 12.07 -14.47 -17.30
N LEU A 419 11.93 -14.92 -16.05
CA LEU A 419 10.87 -14.55 -15.08
C LEU A 419 10.66 -13.03 -14.93
N ALA A 420 11.72 -12.24 -15.10
CA ALA A 420 11.66 -10.77 -15.06
C ALA A 420 10.70 -10.19 -16.12
N SER A 421 10.56 -10.84 -17.28
CA SER A 421 9.60 -10.44 -18.32
C SER A 421 8.14 -10.59 -17.89
N SER A 422 7.83 -11.56 -17.01
CA SER A 422 6.47 -11.77 -16.50
C SER A 422 6.06 -10.63 -15.57
N ARG A 423 6.99 -10.20 -14.70
CA ARG A 423 6.78 -9.06 -13.82
C ARG A 423 6.58 -7.78 -14.61
N GLU A 424 7.42 -7.52 -15.60
CA GLU A 424 7.29 -6.34 -16.46
C GLU A 424 5.92 -6.30 -17.15
N LEU A 425 5.41 -7.45 -17.59
CA LEU A 425 4.06 -7.57 -18.13
C LEU A 425 2.98 -7.29 -17.07
N ASP A 426 3.06 -7.90 -15.89
CA ASP A 426 2.07 -7.70 -14.81
C ASP A 426 2.00 -6.22 -14.37
N LEU A 427 3.16 -5.55 -14.25
CA LEU A 427 3.25 -4.11 -13.95
C LEU A 427 2.66 -3.28 -15.10
N CYS A 428 3.01 -3.60 -16.35
CA CYS A 428 2.47 -2.89 -17.51
C CYS A 428 0.95 -3.03 -17.60
N ILE A 429 0.39 -4.22 -17.32
CA ILE A 429 -1.06 -4.43 -17.29
C ILE A 429 -1.69 -3.56 -16.21
N ALA A 430 -1.15 -3.59 -15.00
CA ALA A 430 -1.68 -2.81 -13.89
C ALA A 430 -1.64 -1.29 -14.15
N GLU A 431 -0.60 -0.77 -14.80
CA GLU A 431 -0.55 0.63 -15.23
C GLU A 431 -1.58 0.93 -16.34
N LEU A 432 -1.68 0.06 -17.35
CA LEU A 432 -2.60 0.24 -18.48
C LEU A 432 -4.06 0.01 -18.10
N SER A 433 -4.35 -0.49 -16.90
CA SER A 433 -5.72 -0.57 -16.37
C SER A 433 -6.34 0.82 -16.13
N GLY A 434 -5.51 1.88 -16.16
CA GLY A 434 -5.92 3.25 -15.89
C GLY A 434 -6.40 3.47 -14.45
N ASN A 435 -5.97 2.61 -13.51
CA ASN A 435 -6.35 2.69 -12.11
C ASN A 435 -5.10 2.67 -11.22
N ARG A 436 -4.73 3.86 -10.71
CA ARG A 436 -3.53 4.06 -9.89
C ARG A 436 -3.53 3.27 -8.59
N ALA A 437 -4.70 3.02 -7.99
CA ALA A 437 -4.80 2.17 -6.80
C ALA A 437 -4.51 0.71 -7.13
N LEU A 438 -5.14 0.16 -8.17
CA LEU A 438 -4.86 -1.21 -8.62
C LEU A 438 -3.40 -1.39 -9.06
N ALA A 439 -2.80 -0.39 -9.72
CA ALA A 439 -1.38 -0.37 -10.05
C ALA A 439 -0.51 -0.47 -8.79
N LEU A 440 -0.72 0.42 -7.80
CA LEU A 440 0.04 0.40 -6.54
C LEU A 440 -0.02 -0.95 -5.84
N PHE A 441 -1.22 -1.52 -5.66
CA PHE A 441 -1.37 -2.80 -4.99
C PHE A 441 -0.78 -3.95 -5.82
N SER A 442 -0.96 -3.94 -7.14
CA SER A 442 -0.31 -4.92 -8.02
C SER A 442 1.23 -4.88 -7.90
N HIS A 443 1.82 -3.69 -7.72
CA HIS A 443 3.27 -3.56 -7.51
C HIS A 443 3.70 -4.17 -6.17
N VAL A 444 2.91 -4.00 -5.10
CA VAL A 444 3.20 -4.61 -3.78
C VAL A 444 3.26 -6.13 -3.90
N PHE A 445 2.24 -6.76 -4.49
CA PHE A 445 2.15 -8.21 -4.59
C PHE A 445 3.13 -8.78 -5.62
N GLY A 446 3.35 -8.07 -6.73
CA GLY A 446 4.38 -8.43 -7.71
C GLY A 446 5.79 -8.38 -7.13
N ALA A 447 6.09 -7.42 -6.24
CA ALA A 447 7.37 -7.36 -5.53
C ALA A 447 7.53 -8.48 -4.47
N MET A 448 6.43 -8.92 -3.88
CA MET A 448 6.44 -10.07 -2.96
C MET A 448 6.72 -11.39 -3.70
N ALA A 449 6.13 -11.57 -4.89
CA ALA A 449 6.31 -12.77 -5.72
C ALA A 449 7.76 -13.00 -6.20
N GLU A 450 8.60 -11.95 -6.26
CA GLU A 450 9.95 -12.06 -6.83
C GLU A 450 10.86 -13.08 -6.15
N HIS A 451 10.55 -13.44 -4.92
CA HIS A 451 11.40 -14.29 -4.09
C HIS A 451 10.97 -15.77 -4.13
N ASP A 452 9.91 -16.10 -4.88
CA ASP A 452 9.42 -17.46 -5.06
C ASP A 452 10.01 -18.06 -6.35
N PRO A 453 11.00 -18.98 -6.26
CA PRO A 453 11.63 -19.57 -7.44
C PRO A 453 10.62 -20.46 -8.18
N LEU A 454 10.44 -20.23 -9.49
CA LEU A 454 9.61 -21.11 -10.32
C LEU A 454 10.44 -22.29 -10.87
N PRO A 455 9.84 -23.50 -10.95
CA PRO A 455 10.45 -24.65 -11.61
C PRO A 455 10.83 -24.37 -13.07
N ALA A 456 12.05 -24.74 -13.47
CA ALA A 456 12.52 -24.58 -14.85
C ALA A 456 11.63 -25.30 -15.88
N ALA A 457 10.99 -26.41 -15.48
CA ALA A 457 10.06 -27.18 -16.31
C ALA A 457 8.80 -26.39 -16.75
N LEU A 458 8.50 -25.26 -16.11
CA LEU A 458 7.36 -24.40 -16.44
C LEU A 458 7.72 -23.25 -17.38
N ALA A 459 9.00 -23.05 -17.71
CA ALA A 459 9.46 -21.89 -18.49
C ALA A 459 8.72 -21.74 -19.82
N ASP A 460 8.56 -22.82 -20.58
CA ASP A 460 7.87 -22.76 -21.89
C ASP A 460 6.36 -22.49 -21.72
N LYS A 461 5.70 -23.15 -20.75
CA LYS A 461 4.28 -22.91 -20.47
C LYS A 461 4.01 -21.46 -20.02
N LEU A 462 4.90 -20.89 -19.22
CA LEU A 462 4.81 -19.49 -18.79
C LEU A 462 5.03 -18.53 -19.96
N ARG A 463 5.95 -18.85 -20.88
CA ARG A 463 6.18 -18.08 -22.10
C ARG A 463 4.94 -18.07 -23.01
N ASP A 464 4.35 -19.23 -23.24
CA ASP A 464 3.12 -19.36 -24.03
C ASP A 464 1.99 -18.58 -23.38
N SER A 465 1.87 -18.67 -22.05
CA SER A 465 0.88 -17.93 -21.28
C SER A 465 1.06 -16.42 -21.39
N GLN A 466 2.28 -15.89 -21.31
CA GLN A 466 2.55 -14.46 -21.52
C GLN A 466 2.09 -14.00 -22.91
N THR A 467 2.42 -14.77 -23.95
CA THR A 467 2.00 -14.46 -25.33
C THR A 467 0.48 -14.45 -25.45
N GLN A 468 -0.21 -15.46 -24.91
CA GLN A 468 -1.67 -15.54 -24.90
C GLN A 468 -2.31 -14.38 -24.12
N ARG A 469 -1.70 -13.94 -23.02
CA ARG A 469 -2.17 -12.80 -22.24
C ARG A 469 -2.05 -11.49 -23.02
N ILE A 470 -0.91 -11.24 -23.65
CA ILE A 470 -0.73 -10.03 -24.49
C ILE A 470 -1.73 -10.03 -25.65
N GLN A 471 -1.90 -11.15 -26.35
CA GLN A 471 -2.87 -11.24 -27.45
C GLN A 471 -4.31 -11.02 -26.99
N ALA A 472 -4.68 -11.58 -25.83
CA ALA A 472 -6.01 -11.36 -25.25
C ALA A 472 -6.27 -9.88 -24.91
N LEU A 473 -5.25 -9.16 -24.43
CA LEU A 473 -5.34 -7.72 -24.15
C LEU A 473 -5.45 -6.90 -25.45
N LEU A 474 -4.64 -7.22 -26.47
CA LEU A 474 -4.65 -6.54 -27.76
C LEU A 474 -5.98 -6.73 -28.52
N ALA A 475 -6.67 -7.83 -28.28
CA ALA A 475 -8.01 -8.09 -28.81
C ALA A 475 -9.09 -7.15 -28.22
N GLY A 476 -8.83 -6.51 -27.07
CA GLY A 476 -9.76 -5.57 -26.44
C GLY A 476 -11.00 -6.22 -25.80
N ASP A 477 -11.00 -7.54 -25.60
CA ASP A 477 -12.09 -8.28 -24.94
C ASP A 477 -11.74 -8.50 -23.44
N PRO A 478 -12.46 -7.85 -22.50
CA PRO A 478 -12.21 -8.00 -21.07
C PRO A 478 -12.41 -9.43 -20.55
N GLY A 479 -13.37 -10.18 -21.10
CA GLY A 479 -13.63 -11.56 -20.71
C GLY A 479 -12.53 -12.50 -21.18
N LEU A 480 -12.02 -12.32 -22.40
CA LEU A 480 -10.86 -13.05 -22.90
C LEU A 480 -9.60 -12.74 -22.08
N ALA A 481 -9.34 -11.47 -21.78
CA ALA A 481 -8.20 -11.03 -20.96
C ALA A 481 -8.23 -11.64 -19.55
N ARG A 482 -9.37 -11.61 -18.86
CA ARG A 482 -9.55 -12.25 -17.54
C ARG A 482 -9.32 -13.75 -17.60
N ARG A 483 -9.89 -14.46 -18.60
CA ARG A 483 -9.70 -15.92 -18.75
C ARG A 483 -8.26 -16.30 -19.05
N SER A 484 -7.55 -15.48 -19.84
CA SER A 484 -6.13 -15.70 -20.13
C SER A 484 -5.28 -15.51 -18.86
N MET A 485 -5.55 -14.46 -18.09
CA MET A 485 -4.92 -14.21 -16.79
C MET A 485 -5.24 -15.30 -15.76
N LEU A 486 -6.48 -15.81 -15.71
CA LEU A 486 -6.86 -16.90 -14.80
C LEU A 486 -6.06 -18.17 -15.09
N ARG A 487 -5.90 -18.53 -16.38
CA ARG A 487 -5.09 -19.68 -16.80
C ARG A 487 -3.62 -19.53 -16.37
N TYR A 488 -3.07 -18.32 -16.44
CA TYR A 488 -1.72 -18.05 -15.91
C TYR A 488 -1.63 -18.34 -14.40
N PHE A 489 -2.59 -17.88 -13.61
CA PHE A 489 -2.61 -18.15 -12.17
C PHE A 489 -2.81 -19.63 -11.85
N GLN A 490 -3.61 -20.37 -12.63
CA GLN A 490 -3.75 -21.83 -12.48
C GLN A 490 -2.43 -22.55 -12.75
N LEU A 491 -1.64 -22.09 -13.72
CA LEU A 491 -0.29 -22.62 -13.97
C LEU A 491 0.66 -22.34 -12.79
N LEU A 492 0.56 -21.15 -12.18
CA LEU A 492 1.34 -20.81 -10.99
C LEU A 492 0.93 -21.66 -9.79
N GLU A 493 -0.36 -21.73 -9.44
CA GLU A 493 -0.87 -22.51 -8.30
C GLU A 493 -0.38 -23.97 -8.36
N GLY A 494 -0.52 -24.63 -9.52
CA GLY A 494 -0.03 -26.00 -9.70
C GLY A 494 1.49 -26.17 -9.57
N ALA A 495 2.28 -25.11 -9.82
CA ALA A 495 3.73 -25.11 -9.61
C ALA A 495 4.12 -25.09 -8.13
N PHE A 496 3.34 -24.36 -7.33
CA PHE A 496 3.60 -24.16 -5.92
C PHE A 496 3.16 -25.34 -5.07
N ASP A 497 2.05 -25.99 -5.43
CA ASP A 497 1.61 -27.23 -4.78
C ASP A 497 2.65 -28.36 -4.99
N ALA A 498 3.26 -28.43 -6.18
CA ALA A 498 4.30 -29.41 -6.50
C ALA A 498 5.65 -29.16 -5.78
N THR A 499 5.87 -27.98 -5.21
CA THR A 499 7.12 -27.60 -4.52
C THR A 499 6.96 -27.48 -2.99
N ALA A 500 5.76 -27.74 -2.46
CA ALA A 500 5.53 -27.77 -1.02
C ALA A 500 6.17 -29.04 -0.39
N PRO A 501 6.99 -28.90 0.68
CA PRO A 501 7.56 -30.05 1.37
C PRO A 501 6.43 -30.76 2.13
N GLY A 502 5.89 -31.83 1.54
CA GLY A 502 4.77 -32.59 2.12
C GLY A 502 3.72 -33.08 1.12
N GLY A 503 3.86 -32.82 -0.18
CA GLY A 503 3.01 -33.43 -1.21
C GLY A 503 3.22 -34.94 -1.29
N SER A 504 2.56 -35.69 -0.40
CA SER A 504 2.38 -37.13 -0.55
C SER A 504 1.53 -37.38 -1.79
N ALA A 505 2.10 -38.09 -2.75
CA ALA A 505 1.31 -38.85 -3.70
C ALA A 505 0.39 -39.79 -2.89
N GLY A 506 -0.92 -39.56 -2.98
CA GLY A 506 -1.98 -40.43 -2.50
C GLY A 506 -2.97 -40.60 -3.64
#